data_AF-A0A7D5I8H6-F1
#
_entry.id   AF-A0A7D5I8H6-F1
#
_cell.length_a   1.000
_cell.length_b   1.000
_cell.length_c   1.000
_cell.angle_alpha   90.00
_cell.angle_beta   90.00
_cell.angle_gamma   90.00
#
_symmetry.space_group_name_H-M   'P 1'
#
loop_
_entity.id
_entity.type
_entity.pdbx_description
1 polymer ?
#
loop_
_entity_poly.entity_id
_entity_poly.type
_entity_poly.pdbx_seq_one_letter_code
_entity_poly.pdbx_strand_id
1 'polypeptide(L)' 'MDSADIMVEMRNIVQGNNKDDPVAHSDMAKMYIVMAQRKGIDPRATLRSHGMLEYAEKFGWLL' A
#
# COMPACT_ATOMS: atom_id res chain seq x y z
N MET A 1 8.62 -18.56 -3.56
CA MET A 1 8.13 -17.48 -2.70
C MET A 1 6.66 -17.30 -3.02
N ASP A 2 5.79 -17.46 -2.04
CA ASP A 2 4.36 -17.20 -2.19
C ASP A 2 4.11 -15.68 -2.13
N SER A 3 3.04 -15.20 -2.77
CA SER A 3 2.66 -13.78 -2.75
C SER A 3 2.39 -13.28 -1.32
N ALA A 4 2.04 -14.18 -0.41
CA ALA A 4 1.87 -13.91 1.01
C ALA A 4 3.21 -13.56 1.71
N ASP A 5 4.30 -14.23 1.34
CA ASP A 5 5.61 -14.00 1.96
C ASP A 5 6.17 -12.63 1.56
N ILE A 6 6.02 -12.24 0.29
CA ILE A 6 6.41 -10.93 -0.23
C ILE A 6 5.68 -9.80 0.51
N MET A 7 4.41 -10.02 0.80
CA MET A 7 3.55 -9.11 1.55
C MET A 7 4.00 -8.91 3.00
N VAL A 8 4.39 -10.00 3.66
CA VAL A 8 4.88 -9.97 5.04
C VAL A 8 6.24 -9.27 5.11
N GLU A 9 7.13 -9.56 4.17
CA GLU A 9 8.46 -8.96 4.10
C GLU A 9 8.38 -7.45 3.80
N MET A 10 7.55 -7.04 2.84
CA MET A 10 7.30 -5.62 2.57
C MET A 10 6.64 -4.91 3.76
N ARG A 11 5.69 -5.57 4.45
CA ARG A 11 5.11 -5.02 5.69
C ARG A 11 6.16 -4.81 6.76
N ASN A 12 7.10 -5.74 6.93
CA ASN A 12 8.16 -5.63 7.93
C ASN A 12 9.16 -4.51 7.60
N ILE A 13 9.50 -4.31 6.33
CA ILE A 13 10.35 -3.20 5.88
C ILE A 13 9.68 -1.85 6.18
N VAL A 14 8.39 -1.73 5.89
CA VAL A 14 7.62 -0.50 6.10
C VAL A 14 7.35 -0.23 7.59
N GLN A 15 7.11 -1.28 8.38
CA GLN A 15 6.88 -1.12 9.83
C GLN A 15 8.18 -0.92 10.63
N GLY A 16 9.32 -1.42 10.16
CA GLY A 16 10.62 -1.27 10.81
C GLY A 16 11.27 0.12 10.62
N ASN A 17 10.97 0.80 9.50
CA ASN A 17 11.60 2.08 9.13
C ASN A 17 10.63 3.26 9.18
N ASN A 18 10.18 3.63 10.38
CA ASN A 18 9.42 4.85 10.67
C ASN A 18 7.92 4.81 10.30
N LYS A 19 7.07 4.72 11.34
CA LYS A 19 5.66 5.14 11.25
C LYS A 19 5.49 6.61 10.83
N ASP A 20 6.56 7.40 10.93
CA ASP A 20 6.60 8.83 10.62
C ASP A 20 7.33 9.18 9.31
N ASP A 21 7.82 8.19 8.54
CA ASP A 21 8.47 8.47 7.26
C ASP A 21 7.44 8.48 6.12
N PRO A 22 7.18 9.64 5.50
CA PRO A 22 6.22 9.78 4.42
C PRO A 22 6.57 8.92 3.20
N VAL A 23 7.84 8.53 3.01
CA VAL A 23 8.27 7.65 1.91
C VAL A 23 7.75 6.23 2.13
N ALA A 24 7.89 5.70 3.35
CA ALA A 24 7.40 4.36 3.70
C ALA A 24 5.87 4.26 3.55
N HIS A 25 5.16 5.34 3.91
CA HIS A 25 3.70 5.44 3.73
C HIS A 25 3.29 5.46 2.25
N SER A 26 4.04 6.18 1.41
CA SER A 26 3.86 6.21 -0.05
C SER A 26 4.05 4.83 -0.69
N ASP A 27 5.12 4.13 -0.33
CA ASP A 27 5.45 2.83 -0.94
C ASP A 27 4.44 1.76 -0.56
N MET A 28 3.93 1.78 0.68
CA MET A 28 2.87 0.86 1.09
C MET A 28 1.56 1.11 0.34
N ALA A 29 1.17 2.37 0.14
CA ALA A 29 -0.03 2.71 -0.63
C ALA A 29 0.08 2.19 -2.08
N LYS A 30 1.22 2.41 -2.75
CA LYS A 30 1.47 1.86 -4.09
C LYS A 30 1.43 0.34 -4.12
N MET A 31 2.00 -0.31 -3.11
CA MET A 31 1.96 -1.77 -2.97
C MET A 31 0.52 -2.29 -2.89
N TYR A 32 -0.32 -1.69 -2.05
CA TYR A 32 -1.74 -2.07 -1.94
C TYR A 32 -2.50 -1.85 -3.25
N ILE A 33 -2.20 -0.79 -4.00
CA ILE A 33 -2.79 -0.54 -5.32
C ILE A 33 -2.46 -1.67 -6.29
N VAL A 34 -1.18 -2.02 -6.42
CA VAL A 34 -0.72 -3.08 -7.32
C VAL A 34 -1.36 -4.42 -6.97
N MET A 35 -1.47 -4.74 -5.68
CA MET A 35 -2.10 -5.98 -5.24
C MET A 35 -3.59 -6.03 -5.48
N ALA A 36 -4.28 -4.90 -5.27
CA ALA A 36 -5.70 -4.81 -5.55
C ALA A 36 -5.97 -5.00 -7.06
N GLN A 37 -5.19 -4.35 -7.92
CA GLN A 37 -5.25 -4.52 -9.37
C GLN A 37 -4.99 -5.97 -9.80
N ARG A 38 -3.96 -6.63 -9.23
CA ARG A 38 -3.67 -8.05 -9.51
C ARG A 38 -4.79 -9.00 -9.10
N LYS A 39 -5.55 -8.64 -8.06
CA LYS A 39 -6.69 -9.42 -7.57
C LYS A 39 -8.01 -9.05 -8.26
N GLY A 40 -8.02 -8.05 -9.15
CA GLY A 40 -9.23 -7.52 -9.76
C GLY A 40 -10.19 -6.86 -8.77
N ILE A 41 -9.68 -6.35 -7.65
CA ILE A 41 -10.47 -5.67 -6.60
C ILE A 41 -10.17 -4.16 -6.62
N ASP A 42 -11.12 -3.36 -6.13
CA ASP A 42 -10.94 -1.91 -6.05
C ASP A 42 -9.87 -1.54 -5.00
N PRO A 43 -8.76 -0.89 -5.39
CA PRO A 43 -7.73 -0.43 -4.46
C PRO A 43 -8.25 0.57 -3.42
N ARG A 44 -9.32 1.32 -3.72
CA ARG A 44 -9.87 2.34 -2.81
C ARG A 44 -10.31 1.75 -1.47
N ALA A 45 -10.93 0.57 -1.49
CA ALA A 45 -11.39 -0.10 -0.27
C ALA A 45 -10.21 -0.49 0.64
N THR A 46 -9.12 -0.97 0.05
CA THR A 46 -7.92 -1.38 0.78
C THR A 46 -7.16 -0.17 1.31
N LEU A 47 -7.02 0.89 0.53
CA LEU A 47 -6.35 2.11 0.99
C LEU A 47 -7.15 2.82 2.08
N ARG A 48 -8.48 2.82 2.00
CA ARG A 48 -9.35 3.41 3.04
C ARG A 48 -9.15 2.73 4.39
N SER A 49 -9.10 1.39 4.42
CA SER A 49 -8.92 0.66 5.68
C SER A 49 -7.55 0.90 6.33
N HIS A 50 -6.56 1.32 5.55
CA HIS A 50 -5.21 1.64 6.01
C HIS A 50 -4.95 3.16 6.17
N GLY A 51 -5.96 4.01 5.98
CA GLY A 51 -5.83 5.47 6.10
C GLY A 51 -5.01 6.14 4.99
N MET A 52 -4.82 5.46 3.86
CA MET A 52 -3.94 5.89 2.75
C MET A 52 -4.73 6.44 1.55
N LEU A 53 -6.06 6.39 1.58
CA LEU A 53 -6.91 6.75 0.43
C LEU A 53 -6.73 8.21 0.00
N GLU A 54 -6.91 9.15 0.93
CA GLU A 54 -6.82 10.59 0.63
C GLU A 54 -5.43 10.97 0.10
N TYR A 55 -4.38 10.30 0.61
CA TYR A 55 -3.03 10.48 0.13
C TYR A 55 -2.90 9.97 -1.31
N ALA A 56 -3.32 8.75 -1.60
CA ALA A 56 -3.28 8.20 -2.95
C ALA A 56 -4.11 9.02 -3.97
N GLU A 57 -5.26 9.57 -3.55
CA GLU A 57 -6.07 10.47 -4.38
C GLU A 57 -5.36 11.79 -4.65
N LYS A 58 -4.76 12.42 -3.63
CA LYS A 58 -4.00 13.67 -3.76
C LYS A 58 -2.85 13.55 -4.76
N PHE A 59 -2.20 12.39 -4.83
CA PHE A 59 -1.10 12.14 -5.77
C PHE A 59 -1.54 11.51 -7.10
N GLY A 60 -2.84 11.26 -7.30
CA GLY A 60 -3.38 10.74 -8.57
C GLY A 60 -2.98 9.29 -8.88
N TRP A 61 -2.79 8.44 -7.86
CA TRP A 61 -2.35 7.05 -8.06
C TRP A 61 -3.46 6.06 -8.40
N LEU A 62 -4.72 6.53 -8.43
CA LEU A 62 -5.92 5.71 -8.60
C LEU A 62 -6.59 5.90 -9.97
N LEU A 63 -5.81 6.33 -10.97
CA LEU A 63 -6.22 6.54 -12.35
C LEU A 63 -6.21 5.23 -13.15
#